data_AF-A0A7Y9XXY7-F1
#
_entry.id   AF-A0A7Y9XXY7-F1
#
_cell.length_a   1.000
_cell.length_b   1.000
_cell.length_c   1.000
_cell.angle_alpha   90.00
_cell.angle_beta   90.00
_cell.angle_gamma   90.00
#
_symmetry.space_group_name_H-M   'P 1'
#
loop_
_entity.id
_entity.type
_entity.pdbx_description
1 polymer ?
#
loop_
_entity_poly.entity_id
_entity_poly.type
_entity_poly.pdbx_seq_one_letter_code
_entity_poly.pdbx_strand_id
1 'polypeptide(L)'
;MASTYKGIGVGFSPDALEALDAYAAAQGITRAEVIRTSVNIGLPMLKLGIALNGQRALTILEHTQLALSLLVERQYPEDSDELIRAAMRNVREHHA
;
A
#
# COMPACT_ATOMS: atom_id res chain seq x y z
N MET A 1 11.09 -32.17 -12.86
CA MET A 1 12.24 -32.09 -11.93
C MET A 1 11.68 -31.94 -10.53
N ALA A 2 12.07 -32.79 -9.57
CA ALA A 2 11.62 -32.65 -8.19
C ALA A 2 12.25 -31.39 -7.60
N SER A 3 11.44 -30.36 -7.36
CA SER A 3 11.86 -29.14 -6.68
C SER A 3 12.12 -29.47 -5.20
N THR A 4 13.36 -29.32 -4.75
CA THR A 4 13.70 -29.44 -3.33
C THR A 4 13.14 -28.23 -2.59
N TYR A 5 11.98 -28.40 -1.94
CA TYR A 5 11.39 -27.36 -1.11
C TYR A 5 12.06 -27.28 0.26
N LYS A 6 12.35 -26.06 0.73
CA LYS A 6 12.76 -25.79 2.11
C LYS A 6 11.57 -25.20 2.86
N GLY A 7 11.09 -25.90 3.89
CA GLY A 7 9.99 -25.44 4.73
C GLY A 7 10.44 -24.39 5.73
N ILE A 8 9.63 -23.34 5.91
CA ILE A 8 9.75 -22.35 6.98
C ILE A 8 8.37 -22.18 7.63
N GLY A 9 8.33 -21.86 8.92
CA GLY A 9 7.09 -21.53 9.62
C GLY A 9 6.68 -20.08 9.37
N VAL A 10 5.43 -19.86 8.98
CA VAL A 10 4.85 -18.52 8.77
C VAL A 10 3.46 -18.48 9.40
N GLY A 11 3.18 -17.42 10.16
CA GLY A 11 1.86 -17.16 10.75
C GLY A 11 0.97 -16.41 9.76
N PHE A 12 -0.31 -16.76 9.74
CA PHE A 12 -1.36 -16.07 8.99
C PHE A 12 -2.49 -15.67 9.93
N SER A 13 -3.22 -14.60 9.61
CA SER A 13 -4.49 -14.31 10.27
C SER A 13 -5.51 -15.42 9.95
N PRO A 14 -6.52 -15.63 10.82
CA PRO A 14 -7.58 -16.61 10.56
C PRO A 14 -8.26 -16.39 9.20
N ASP A 15 -8.65 -15.15 8.89
CA ASP A 15 -9.34 -14.80 7.65
C ASP A 15 -8.50 -15.08 6.39
N ALA A 16 -7.19 -14.78 6.46
CA ALA A 16 -6.29 -15.07 5.35
C ALA A 16 -6.13 -16.58 5.13
N LEU A 17 -6.10 -17.35 6.23
CA LEU A 17 -6.01 -18.81 6.16
C LEU A 17 -7.28 -19.41 5.55
N GLU A 18 -8.46 -18.92 5.96
CA GLU A 18 -9.75 -19.35 5.40
C GLU A 18 -9.85 -19.04 3.90
N ALA A 19 -9.42 -17.84 3.48
CA ALA A 19 -9.41 -17.47 2.07
C ALA A 19 -8.47 -18.37 1.23
N LEU A 20 -7.29 -18.70 1.76
CA LEU A 20 -6.35 -19.63 1.11
C LEU A 20 -6.95 -21.04 0.98
N ASP A 21 -7.67 -21.52 1.99
CA ASP A 21 -8.34 -22.82 1.98
C ASP A 21 -9.48 -22.88 0.98
N ALA A 22 -10.34 -21.87 0.97
CA ALA A 22 -11.44 -21.79 0.02
C ALA A 22 -10.92 -21.80 -1.43
N TYR A 23 -9.86 -21.04 -1.70
CA TYR A 23 -9.23 -21.01 -3.02
C TYR A 23 -8.58 -22.36 -3.39
N ALA A 24 -7.86 -22.98 -2.46
CA ALA A 24 -7.23 -24.29 -2.65
C ALA A 24 -8.28 -25.35 -3.02
N ALA A 25 -9.40 -25.38 -2.28
CA ALA A 25 -10.52 -26.29 -2.53
C ALA A 25 -11.15 -26.05 -3.91
N ALA A 26 -11.40 -24.79 -4.28
CA ALA A 26 -11.99 -24.43 -5.56
C ALA A 26 -11.10 -24.82 -6.77
N GLN A 27 -9.78 -24.80 -6.59
CA GLN A 27 -8.81 -25.12 -7.64
C GLN A 27 -8.32 -26.57 -7.59
N GLY A 28 -8.75 -27.38 -6.60
CA GLY A 28 -8.30 -28.77 -6.44
C GLY A 28 -6.81 -28.92 -6.15
N ILE A 29 -6.18 -27.90 -5.54
CA ILE A 29 -4.75 -27.88 -5.20
C ILE A 29 -4.55 -27.78 -3.68
N THR A 30 -3.32 -28.01 -3.22
CA THR A 30 -3.01 -27.91 -1.79
C THR A 30 -2.89 -26.45 -1.35
N ARG A 31 -3.25 -26.15 -0.10
CA ARG A 31 -2.96 -24.85 0.53
C ARG A 31 -1.51 -24.43 0.36
N ALA A 32 -0.57 -25.37 0.51
CA ALA A 32 0.85 -25.10 0.35
C ALA A 32 1.22 -24.65 -1.08
N GLU A 33 0.52 -25.17 -2.10
CA GLU A 33 0.68 -24.74 -3.48
C GLU A 33 0.14 -23.33 -3.71
N VAL A 34 -1.03 -23.03 -3.15
CA VAL A 34 -1.59 -21.67 -3.18
C VAL A 34 -0.63 -20.68 -2.54
N ILE A 35 -0.11 -20.97 -1.35
CA ILE A 35 0.84 -20.10 -0.65
C ILE A 35 2.11 -19.90 -1.50
N ARG A 36 2.68 -20.97 -2.08
CA ARG A 36 3.86 -20.86 -2.94
C ARG A 36 3.58 -19.97 -4.16
N THR A 37 2.46 -20.17 -4.84
CA THR A 37 2.07 -19.36 -5.99
C THR A 37 1.88 -17.90 -5.60
N SER A 38 1.21 -17.63 -4.48
CA SER A 38 1.02 -16.27 -3.95
C SER A 38 2.36 -15.59 -3.64
N VAL A 39 3.33 -16.29 -3.06
CA VAL A 39 4.67 -15.75 -2.80
C VAL A 39 5.44 -15.52 -4.11
N ASN A 40 5.35 -16.45 -5.06
CA ASN A 40 6.03 -16.34 -6.36
C ASN A 40 5.50 -15.18 -7.22
N ILE A 41 4.23 -14.80 -7.06
CA ILE A 41 3.62 -13.65 -7.73
C ILE A 41 3.85 -12.37 -6.90
N GLY A 42 3.60 -12.44 -5.59
CA GLY A 42 3.66 -11.30 -4.69
C GLY A 42 5.08 -10.73 -4.52
N LEU A 43 6.11 -11.57 -4.47
CA LEU A 43 7.50 -11.09 -4.31
C LEU A 43 7.98 -10.24 -5.50
N PRO A 44 7.77 -10.61 -6.77
CA PRO A 44 7.98 -9.71 -7.89
C PRO A 44 7.20 -8.39 -7.79
N MET A 45 5.92 -8.43 -7.40
CA MET A 45 5.11 -7.20 -7.25
C MET A 45 5.64 -6.29 -6.14
N LEU A 46 6.09 -6.87 -5.02
CA LEU A 46 6.76 -6.16 -3.94
C LEU A 46 8.05 -5.48 -4.44
N LYS A 47 8.85 -6.18 -5.26
CA LYS A 47 10.07 -5.62 -5.88
C LYS A 47 9.78 -4.49 -6.86
N LEU A 48 8.66 -4.55 -7.58
CA LEU A 48 8.20 -3.49 -8.47
C LEU A 48 7.62 -2.28 -7.71
N GLY A 49 7.50 -2.34 -6.38
CA GLY A 49 6.91 -1.29 -5.56
C GLY A 49 5.39 -1.15 -5.75
N ILE A 50 4.73 -2.20 -6.28
CA ILE A 50 3.28 -2.25 -6.50
C ILE A 50 2.53 -2.49 -5.19
N ALA A 51 3.15 -3.16 -4.22
CA ALA A 51 2.69 -3.07 -2.85
C ALA A 51 2.94 -1.63 -2.40
N LEU A 52 1.86 -0.91 -2.06
CA LEU A 52 1.92 0.44 -1.51
C LEU A 52 2.90 0.46 -0.34
N ASN A 53 4.13 0.90 -0.59
CA ASN A 53 5.05 1.23 0.46
C ASN A 53 4.49 2.51 1.08
N GLY A 54 3.76 2.36 2.19
CA GLY A 54 3.09 3.47 2.87
C GLY A 54 4.06 4.61 3.20
N GLN A 55 5.31 4.27 3.55
CA GLN A 55 6.35 5.28 3.78
C GLN A 55 6.69 6.03 2.49
N ARG A 56 6.89 5.33 1.36
CA ARG A 56 7.17 5.97 0.06
C ARG A 56 5.99 6.81 -0.42
N ALA A 57 4.76 6.33 -0.25
CA ALA A 57 3.55 7.08 -0.59
C ALA A 57 3.44 8.35 0.25
N LEU A 58 3.65 8.23 1.57
CA LEU A 58 3.66 9.37 2.50
C LEU A 58 4.76 10.37 2.13
N THR A 59 5.97 9.90 1.80
CA THR A 59 7.08 10.77 1.38
C THR A 59 6.77 11.53 0.09
N ILE A 60 6.11 10.90 -0.89
CA ILE A 60 5.71 11.59 -2.13
C ILE A 60 4.66 12.66 -1.83
N LEU A 61 3.64 12.32 -1.03
CA LEU A 61 2.59 13.26 -0.63
C LEU A 61 3.18 14.47 0.10
N GLU A 62 4.04 14.22 1.08
CA GLU A 62 4.71 15.25 1.89
C GLU A 62 5.59 16.14 1.01
N HIS A 63 6.39 15.53 0.12
CA HIS A 63 7.24 16.29 -0.79
C HIS A 63 6.42 17.18 -1.73
N THR A 64 5.32 16.67 -2.30
CA THR A 64 4.44 17.46 -3.16
C THR A 64 3.80 18.63 -2.40
N GLN A 65 3.33 18.41 -1.17
CA GLN A 65 2.78 19.46 -0.32
C GLN A 65 3.84 20.54 -0.03
N LEU A 66 5.04 20.16 0.42
CA LEU A 66 6.13 21.10 0.70
C LEU A 66 6.58 21.88 -0.54
N ALA A 67 6.75 21.21 -1.68
CA ALA A 67 7.14 21.86 -2.92
C ALA A 67 6.10 22.89 -3.37
N LEU A 68 4.82 22.57 -3.23
CA LEU A 68 3.73 23.48 -3.56
C LEU A 68 3.67 24.66 -2.59
N SER A 69 3.79 24.42 -1.29
CA SER A 69 3.82 25.49 -0.27
C SER A 69 4.98 26.45 -0.52
N LEU A 70 6.17 25.95 -0.84
CA LEU A 70 7.33 26.78 -1.18
C LEU A 70 7.12 27.60 -2.46
N LEU A 71 6.43 27.05 -3.47
CA LEU A 71 6.11 27.78 -4.69
C LEU A 71 5.11 28.91 -4.43
N VAL A 72 4.05 28.61 -3.67
CA VAL A 72 3.02 29.59 -3.29
C VAL A 72 3.63 30.70 -2.44
N GLU A 73 4.40 30.36 -1.41
CA GLU A 73 5.04 31.34 -0.54
C GLU A 73 6.00 32.27 -1.31
N ARG A 74 6.66 31.75 -2.36
CA ARG A 74 7.54 32.56 -3.21
C ARG A 74 6.81 33.43 -4.25
N GLN A 75 5.67 32.98 -4.76
CA GLN A 75 4.97 33.66 -5.87
C GLN A 75 3.80 34.51 -5.41
N TYR A 76 3.13 34.11 -4.32
CA TYR A 76 1.92 34.70 -3.76
C TYR A 76 1.98 34.67 -2.21
N PRO A 77 2.98 35.34 -1.60
CA PRO A 77 3.20 35.28 -0.16
C PRO A 77 1.98 35.75 0.65
N GLU A 78 1.22 36.72 0.15
CA GLU A 78 0.00 37.25 0.77
C GLU A 78 -1.15 36.22 0.88
N ASP A 79 -1.20 35.25 -0.03
CA ASP A 79 -2.30 34.28 -0.13
C ASP A 79 -1.96 32.94 0.56
N SER A 80 -0.69 32.71 0.89
CA SER A 80 -0.17 31.46 1.47
C SER A 80 -0.95 31.02 2.72
N ASP A 81 -1.15 31.94 3.66
CA ASP A 81 -1.88 31.65 4.90
C ASP A 81 -3.37 31.40 4.66
N GLU A 82 -3.97 32.08 3.68
CA GLU A 82 -5.39 31.91 3.38
C GLU A 82 -5.67 30.57 2.69
N LEU A 83 -4.75 30.06 1.89
CA LEU A 83 -4.86 28.74 1.26
C LEU A 83 -4.91 27.62 2.31
N ILE A 84 -4.07 27.68 3.35
CA ILE A 84 -4.12 26.71 4.46
C ILE A 84 -5.44 26.83 5.22
N ARG A 85 -5.89 28.07 5.53
CA ARG A 85 -7.17 28.30 6.21
C ARG A 85 -8.37 27.79 5.40
N ALA A 86 -8.37 28.00 4.08
CA ALA A 86 -9.40 27.51 3.18
C ALA A 86 -9.42 25.99 3.11
N ALA A 87 -8.25 25.34 3.01
CA ALA A 87 -8.15 23.88 3.06
C ALA A 87 -8.72 23.31 4.37
N MET A 88 -8.38 23.91 5.51
CA MET A 88 -8.92 23.51 6.82
C MET A 88 -10.42 23.74 6.96
N ARG A 89 -10.99 24.79 6.35
CA ARG A 89 -12.44 24.99 6.28
C ARG A 89 -13.11 23.89 5.44
N ASN A 90 -12.60 23.64 4.23
CA ASN A 90 -13.18 22.65 3.33
C ASN A 90 -13.19 21.24 3.92
N VAL A 91 -12.10 20.81 4.58
CA VAL A 91 -12.05 19.52 5.27
C VAL A 91 -13.12 19.41 6.35
N ARG A 92 -13.28 20.45 7.18
CA ARG A 92 -14.30 20.47 8.25
C ARG A 92 -15.72 20.44 7.70
N GLU A 93 -15.96 21.07 6.56
CA GLU A 93 -17.29 21.20 5.99
C GLU A 93 -17.72 19.99 5.14
N HIS A 94 -16.77 19.26 4.54
CA HIS A 94 -17.08 18.22 3.54
C HIS A 94 -16.57 16.82 3.88
N HIS A 95 -15.66 16.68 4.85
CA HIS A 95 -14.96 15.42 5.13
C HIS A 95 -14.89 15.09 6.64
N ALA A 96 -15.63 15.81 7.48
CA ALA A 96 -15.79 15.54 8.91
C ALA A 96 -17.04 14.70 9.19
#